data_AF-A0A5D2V582-F1
#
_entry.id   AF-A0A5D2V582-F1
#
_cell.length_a   1.000
_cell.length_b   1.000
_cell.length_c   1.000
_cell.angle_alpha   90.00
_cell.angle_beta   90.00
_cell.angle_gamma   90.00
#
_symmetry.space_group_name_H-M   'P 1'
#
loop_
_entity.id
_entity.type
_entity.pdbx_description
1 polymer ?
#
loop_
_entity_poly.entity_id
_entity_poly.type
_entity_poly.pdbx_seq_one_letter_code
_entity_poly.pdbx_strand_id
1 'polypeptide(L)'
;MEICRIFYQNFREHLDGVRIGGDKVYNVFDNQLPAALKRLQFDRQLSMENIRKLIIEADGYQPHLIAPEQGYRRLIESTLVTIRGPAEAAVDATHSILKDLVHKAMSETPMISE
;
A
#
# COMPACT_ATOMS: atom_id res chain seq x y z
N MET A 1 -20.53 23.98 19.19
CA MET A 1 -19.92 24.19 17.84
C MET A 1 -18.45 24.57 17.93
N GLU A 2 -18.03 25.37 18.92
CA GLU A 2 -16.64 25.85 19.00
C GLU A 2 -15.59 24.74 19.23
N ILE A 3 -15.88 23.75 20.07
CA ILE A 3 -14.98 22.60 20.30
C ILE A 3 -14.70 21.82 19.02
N CYS A 4 -15.74 21.52 18.23
CA CYS A 4 -15.59 20.82 16.95
C CYS A 4 -14.74 21.61 15.97
N ARG A 5 -14.87 22.95 15.98
CA ARG A 5 -14.07 23.85 15.14
C ARG A 5 -12.59 23.81 15.54
N ILE A 6 -12.31 23.87 16.84
CA ILE A 6 -10.95 23.81 17.39
C ILE A 6 -10.30 22.45 17.11
N PHE A 7 -11.01 21.35 17.36
CA PHE A 7 -10.54 20.00 17.03
C PHE A 7 -10.18 19.88 15.55
N TYR A 8 -11.08 20.33 14.66
CA TYR A 8 -10.84 20.26 13.22
C TYR A 8 -9.62 21.10 12.81
N GLN A 9 -9.44 22.28 13.38
CA GLN A 9 -8.27 23.11 13.13
C GLN A 9 -6.98 22.43 13.59
N ASN A 10 -6.94 21.90 14.82
CA ASN A 10 -5.79 21.17 15.34
C ASN A 10 -5.46 19.95 14.46
N PHE A 11 -6.46 19.15 14.10
CA PHE A 11 -6.29 17.98 13.22
C PHE A 11 -5.73 18.39 11.86
N ARG A 12 -6.27 19.45 11.25
CA ARG A 12 -5.78 19.96 9.97
C ARG A 12 -4.34 20.47 10.06
N GLU A 13 -3.96 21.14 11.14
CA GLU A 13 -2.57 21.58 11.36
C GLU A 13 -1.60 20.40 11.54
N HIS A 14 -2.04 19.30 12.17
CA HIS A 14 -1.25 18.07 12.25
C HIS A 14 -1.11 17.37 10.91
N LEU A 15 -2.16 17.38 10.07
CA LEU A 15 -2.20 16.68 8.79
C LEU A 15 -1.48 17.45 7.66
N ASP A 16 -1.89 18.69 7.40
CA ASP A 16 -1.46 19.49 6.25
C ASP A 16 -0.68 20.77 6.64
N GLY A 17 -0.45 20.99 7.94
CA GLY A 17 0.27 22.15 8.45
C GLY A 17 1.79 21.97 8.43
N VAL A 18 2.50 22.77 9.22
CA VAL A 18 3.97 22.71 9.36
C VAL A 18 4.43 21.47 10.17
N ARG A 19 3.49 20.62 10.60
CA ARG A 19 3.75 19.46 11.44
C ARG A 19 3.95 18.21 10.58
N ILE A 20 4.70 17.25 11.11
CA ILE A 20 5.22 16.05 10.40
C ILE A 20 4.12 14.99 10.13
N GLY A 21 2.83 15.28 10.33
CA GLY A 21 1.78 14.26 10.18
C GLY A 21 1.57 13.86 8.73
N GLY A 22 1.39 14.83 7.83
CA GLY A 22 1.32 14.61 6.39
C GLY A 22 2.59 13.98 5.84
N ASP A 23 3.77 14.48 6.26
CA ASP A 23 5.07 13.92 5.85
C ASP A 23 5.21 12.42 6.15
N LYS A 24 4.63 11.95 7.26
CA LYS A 24 4.62 10.51 7.58
C LYS A 24 3.77 9.72 6.59
N VAL A 25 2.64 10.26 6.14
CA VAL A 25 1.81 9.63 5.11
C VAL A 25 2.55 9.61 3.77
N TYR A 26 3.17 10.73 3.36
CA TYR A 26 4.02 10.77 2.17
C TYR A 26 5.13 9.73 2.24
N ASN A 27 5.82 9.62 3.38
CA ASN A 27 6.87 8.62 3.57
C ASN A 27 6.39 7.16 3.42
N VAL A 28 5.13 6.85 3.76
CA VAL A 28 4.56 5.52 3.51
C VAL A 28 4.53 5.23 2.00
N PHE A 29 4.04 6.16 1.20
CA PHE A 29 3.85 5.95 -0.25
C PHE A 29 5.11 6.21 -1.09
N ASP A 30 5.98 7.14 -0.67
CA ASP A 30 7.19 7.51 -1.43
C ASP A 30 8.38 6.61 -1.10
N ASN A 31 8.40 6.02 0.11
CA ASN A 31 9.54 5.21 0.56
C ASN A 31 9.13 3.78 0.95
N GLN A 32 8.21 3.60 1.89
CA GLN A 32 7.94 2.29 2.49
C GLN A 32 7.32 1.30 1.49
N LEU A 33 6.26 1.72 0.80
CA LEU A 33 5.58 0.90 -0.20
C LEU A 33 6.51 0.57 -1.38
N PRO A 34 7.22 1.53 -2.02
CA PRO A 34 8.18 1.23 -3.06
C PRO A 34 9.30 0.28 -2.61
N ALA A 35 9.81 0.45 -1.38
CA ALA A 35 10.81 -0.46 -0.83
C ALA A 35 10.25 -1.87 -0.63
N ALA A 36 9.01 -2.01 -0.13
CA ALA A 36 8.35 -3.30 0.03
C ALA A 36 8.11 -3.99 -1.32
N LEU A 37 7.68 -3.24 -2.35
CA LEU A 37 7.50 -3.77 -3.71
C LEU A 37 8.83 -4.24 -4.32
N LYS A 38 9.92 -3.48 -4.15
CA LYS A 38 11.26 -3.89 -4.60
C LYS A 38 11.74 -5.19 -3.93
N ARG A 39 11.34 -5.43 -2.68
CA ARG A 39 11.67 -6.67 -1.95
C ARG A 39 10.92 -7.91 -2.44
N LEU A 40 9.86 -7.77 -3.24
CA LEU A 40 9.15 -8.91 -3.83
C LEU A 40 9.99 -9.68 -4.87
N GLN A 41 11.15 -9.13 -5.28
CA GLN A 41 12.08 -9.76 -6.23
C GLN A 41 11.40 -10.23 -7.52
N PHE A 42 10.66 -9.33 -8.18
CA PHE A 42 9.96 -9.64 -9.43
C PHE A 42 10.88 -10.24 -10.50
N ASP A 43 12.15 -9.82 -10.57
CA ASP A 43 13.13 -10.38 -11.51
C ASP A 43 13.30 -11.90 -11.36
N ARG A 44 13.23 -12.40 -10.13
CA ARG A 44 13.30 -13.84 -9.85
C ARG A 44 11.99 -14.53 -10.23
N GLN A 45 10.84 -13.93 -9.91
CA GLN A 45 9.53 -14.50 -10.27
C GLN A 45 9.33 -14.56 -11.79
N LEU A 46 9.78 -13.52 -12.50
CA LEU A 46 9.69 -13.35 -13.95
C LEU A 46 10.94 -13.87 -14.68
N SER A 47 11.75 -14.72 -14.05
CA SER A 47 12.88 -15.35 -14.73
C SER A 47 12.37 -16.22 -15.88
N MET A 48 13.14 -16.31 -16.97
CA MET A 48 12.76 -17.13 -18.14
C MET A 48 12.53 -18.61 -17.78
N GLU A 49 13.23 -19.11 -16.78
CA GLU A 49 13.04 -20.45 -16.24
C GLU A 49 11.66 -20.61 -15.59
N ASN A 50 11.29 -19.69 -14.69
CA ASN A 50 9.99 -19.71 -14.02
C ASN A 50 8.84 -19.46 -14.99
N ILE A 51 8.99 -18.53 -15.93
CA ILE A 51 7.99 -18.26 -16.97
C ILE A 51 7.75 -19.50 -17.82
N ARG A 52 8.83 -20.14 -18.32
CA ARG A 52 8.72 -21.35 -19.14
C ARG A 52 8.01 -22.48 -18.36
N LYS A 53 8.38 -22.67 -17.09
CA LYS A 53 7.73 -23.66 -16.21
C LYS A 53 6.23 -23.37 -16.05
N LEU A 54 5.87 -22.14 -15.67
CA LEU A 54 4.47 -21.74 -15.45
C LEU A 54 3.62 -21.87 -16.70
N ILE A 55 4.14 -21.47 -17.86
CA ILE A 55 3.43 -21.58 -19.14
C ILE A 55 3.18 -23.06 -19.50
N ILE A 56 4.19 -23.91 -19.37
CA ILE A 56 4.04 -25.36 -19.65
C ILE A 56 3.05 -26.01 -18.68
N GLU A 57 3.07 -25.63 -17.40
CA GLU A 57 2.12 -26.15 -16.40
C GLU A 57 0.68 -25.69 -16.64
N ALA A 58 0.47 -24.48 -17.18
CA ALA A 58 -0.85 -23.89 -17.36
C ALA A 58 -1.51 -24.25 -18.70
N ASP A 59 -0.78 -24.16 -19.82
CA ASP A 59 -1.32 -24.42 -21.17
C ASP A 59 -0.94 -25.81 -21.71
N GLY A 60 0.01 -26.50 -21.06
CA GLY A 60 0.59 -27.73 -21.59
C GLY A 60 1.64 -27.48 -22.67
N TYR A 61 2.43 -28.52 -23.00
CA TYR A 61 3.36 -28.46 -24.12
C TYR A 61 2.62 -28.75 -25.42
N GLN A 62 2.21 -27.70 -26.15
CA GLN A 62 1.63 -27.85 -27.48
C GLN A 62 2.49 -27.10 -28.51
N PRO A 63 3.23 -27.81 -29.39
CA PRO A 63 4.31 -27.17 -30.11
C PRO A 63 3.86 -26.22 -31.23
N HIS A 64 2.56 -26.18 -31.62
CA HIS A 64 2.12 -25.37 -32.76
C HIS A 64 0.70 -24.75 -32.58
N LEU A 65 0.63 -23.41 -32.76
CA LEU A 65 -0.49 -22.55 -33.22
C LEU A 65 -1.40 -21.77 -32.25
N ILE A 66 -1.29 -21.89 -30.92
CA ILE A 66 -2.13 -21.08 -30.00
C ILE A 66 -1.26 -20.37 -28.97
N ALA A 67 -1.54 -19.09 -28.72
CA ALA A 67 -0.86 -18.32 -27.67
C ALA A 67 -1.17 -18.92 -26.28
N PRO A 68 -0.19 -18.97 -25.36
CA PRO A 68 -0.38 -19.53 -24.02
C PRO A 68 -1.14 -18.56 -23.10
N GLU A 69 -2.41 -18.32 -23.43
CA GLU A 69 -3.29 -17.36 -22.75
C GLU A 69 -3.50 -17.68 -21.26
N GLN A 70 -3.55 -18.97 -20.89
CA GLN A 70 -3.72 -19.35 -19.49
C GLN A 70 -2.43 -19.13 -18.70
N GLY A 71 -1.27 -19.39 -19.31
CA GLY A 71 0.04 -19.14 -18.76
C GLY A 71 0.28 -17.66 -18.53
N TYR A 72 -0.08 -16.80 -19.49
CA TYR A 72 -0.03 -15.34 -19.30
C TYR A 72 -0.94 -14.88 -18.18
N ARG A 73 -2.20 -15.36 -18.16
CA ARG A 73 -3.17 -15.02 -17.10
C ARG A 73 -2.63 -15.42 -15.73
N ARG A 74 -2.16 -16.65 -15.57
CA ARG A 74 -1.62 -17.16 -14.31
C ARG A 74 -0.34 -16.44 -13.89
N LEU A 75 0.53 -16.08 -14.84
CA LEU A 75 1.74 -15.29 -14.56
C LEU A 75 1.37 -13.91 -14.01
N ILE A 76 0.42 -13.21 -14.66
CA ILE A 76 -0.05 -11.90 -14.22
C ILE A 76 -0.73 -12.01 -12.85
N GLU A 77 -1.67 -12.94 -12.68
CA GLU A 77 -2.39 -13.13 -11.42
C GLU A 77 -1.46 -13.46 -10.26
N SER A 78 -0.54 -14.40 -10.44
CA SER A 78 0.43 -14.78 -9.39
C SER A 78 1.34 -13.62 -9.00
N THR A 79 1.69 -12.75 -9.95
CA THR A 79 2.46 -11.53 -9.69
C THR A 79 1.63 -10.47 -8.98
N LEU A 80 0.38 -10.24 -9.39
CA LEU A 80 -0.50 -9.26 -8.75
C LEU A 80 -0.85 -9.63 -7.31
N VAL A 81 -1.01 -10.92 -7.01
CA VAL A 81 -1.29 -11.39 -5.65
C VAL A 81 -0.17 -11.03 -4.68
N THR A 82 1.10 -11.01 -5.11
CA THR A 82 2.22 -10.67 -4.20
C THR A 82 2.23 -9.19 -3.80
N ILE A 83 1.59 -8.31 -4.58
CA ILE A 83 1.48 -6.87 -4.31
C ILE A 83 0.49 -6.60 -3.17
N ARG A 84 -0.47 -7.51 -2.92
CA ARG A 84 -1.50 -7.35 -1.88
C ARG A 84 -0.91 -7.04 -0.50
N GLY A 85 0.08 -7.81 -0.07
CA GLY A 85 0.69 -7.63 1.26
C GLY A 85 1.30 -6.23 1.46
N PRO A 86 2.20 -5.77 0.58
CA PRO A 86 2.70 -4.38 0.62
C PRO A 86 1.61 -3.31 0.58
N ALA A 87 0.55 -3.52 -0.23
CA ALA A 87 -0.56 -2.57 -0.31
C ALA A 87 -1.37 -2.50 0.98
N GLU A 88 -1.72 -3.64 1.57
CA GLU A 88 -2.41 -3.73 2.87
C GLU A 88 -1.57 -3.06 3.97
N ALA A 89 -0.26 -3.35 4.03
CA ALA A 89 0.64 -2.73 4.99
C ALA A 89 0.72 -1.19 4.86
N ALA A 90 0.68 -0.65 3.64
CA ALA A 90 0.67 0.79 3.41
C ALA A 90 -0.63 1.44 3.90
N VAL A 91 -1.78 0.78 3.68
CA VAL A 91 -3.08 1.24 4.20
C VAL A 91 -3.10 1.21 5.72
N ASP A 92 -2.64 0.12 6.34
CA ASP A 92 -2.59 -0.03 7.80
C ASP A 92 -1.66 1.01 8.45
N ALA A 93 -0.50 1.25 7.86
CA ALA A 93 0.43 2.29 8.32
C ALA A 93 -0.22 3.69 8.25
N THR A 94 -0.89 4.01 7.14
CA THR A 94 -1.59 5.29 6.96
C THR A 94 -2.72 5.45 7.98
N HIS A 95 -3.52 4.41 8.18
CA HIS A 95 -4.60 4.39 9.16
C HIS A 95 -4.08 4.62 10.59
N SER A 96 -2.99 3.97 10.95
CA SER A 96 -2.33 4.16 12.25
C SER A 96 -1.87 5.61 12.45
N ILE A 97 -1.22 6.20 11.43
CA ILE A 97 -0.80 7.61 11.46
C ILE A 97 -2.01 8.52 11.67
N LEU A 98 -3.08 8.35 10.89
CA LEU A 98 -4.27 9.21 10.99
C LEU A 98 -4.94 9.08 12.36
N LYS A 99 -5.03 7.87 12.92
CA LYS A 99 -5.51 7.66 14.29
C LYS A 99 -4.66 8.40 15.32
N ASP A 100 -3.34 8.34 15.21
CA ASP A 100 -2.45 9.07 16.11
C ASP A 100 -2.65 10.59 16.02
N LEU A 101 -2.86 11.11 14.81
CA LEU A 101 -3.14 12.54 14.61
C LEU A 101 -4.49 12.93 15.25
N VAL A 102 -5.52 12.09 15.12
CA VAL A 102 -6.81 12.31 15.78
C VAL A 102 -6.65 12.35 17.30
N HIS A 103 -5.94 11.38 17.89
CA HIS A 103 -5.70 11.38 19.35
C HIS A 103 -4.96 12.62 19.83
N LYS A 104 -3.94 13.07 19.08
CA LYS A 104 -3.22 14.30 19.39
C LYS A 104 -4.12 15.52 19.31
N ALA A 105 -4.87 15.68 18.22
CA ALA A 105 -5.79 16.78 18.04
C ALA A 105 -6.87 16.83 19.14
N MET A 106 -7.40 15.67 19.56
CA MET A 106 -8.32 15.58 20.70
C MET A 106 -7.66 16.05 22.00
N SER A 107 -6.43 15.61 22.29
CA SER A 107 -5.71 16.00 23.52
C SER A 107 -5.40 17.50 23.60
N GLU A 108 -5.25 18.16 22.44
CA GLU A 108 -5.01 19.60 22.32
C GLU A 108 -6.31 20.41 22.24
N THR A 109 -7.48 19.75 22.17
CA THR A 109 -8.78 20.42 22.15
C THR A 109 -9.26 20.62 23.59
N PRO A 110 -9.52 21.87 24.03
CA PRO A 110 -9.98 22.14 25.39
C PRO A 110 -11.35 21.50 25.65
N MET A 111 -11.47 20.80 26.77
CA MET A 111 -12.75 20.32 27.30
C MET A 111 -13.44 21.49 28.02
N ILE A 112 -14.77 21.59 27.92
CA ILE A 112 -15.53 22.51 28.76
C ILE A 112 -15.39 22.01 30.21
N SER A 113 -14.63 22.71 31.03
CA SER A 113 -14.78 22.64 32.49
C SER A 113 -16.07 23.37 32.85
N GLU A 114 -17.05 22.64 33.36
CA GLU A 114 -18.25 23.21 34.02
C GLU A 114 -17.85 23.99 35.28
#